data_AF-A0AAV6ICJ4-F1
#
_entry.id   AF-A0AAV6ICJ4-F1
#
_cell.length_a   1.000
_cell.length_b   1.000
_cell.length_c   1.000
_cell.angle_alpha   90.00
_cell.angle_beta   90.00
_cell.angle_gamma   90.00
#
_symmetry.space_group_name_H-M   'P 1'
#
loop_
_entity.id
_entity.type
_entity.pdbx_description
1 polymer ?
#
loop_
_entity_poly.entity_id
_entity_poly.type
_entity_poly.pdbx_seq_one_letter_code
_entity_poly.pdbx_strand_id
1 'polypeptide(L)'
;MASSSNSEFQDTYDIFLSFRGLDTRNKFTDHLYEALKREGFQTFRDNEGIERGENIKSELQKAIWNSSMSVIVLSETYATSKSCLFEIQTILEHRKKKPDHIIFPVFYEVDPGKIKEQAKKLDFGEEKATVEEVEGWSAALKEVANMAGMVSGNQSNG
;
A
#
# COMPACT_ATOMS: atom_id res chain seq x y z
N MET A 1 20.98 -15.76 38.55
CA MET A 1 20.92 -14.54 37.72
C MET A 1 20.00 -14.84 36.55
N ALA A 2 18.80 -14.26 36.54
CA ALA A 2 17.87 -14.43 35.44
C ALA A 2 18.38 -13.60 34.26
N SER A 3 18.71 -14.26 33.16
CA SER A 3 18.98 -13.59 31.89
C SER A 3 17.63 -13.08 31.38
N SER A 4 17.40 -11.77 31.50
CA SER A 4 16.31 -11.12 30.78
C SER A 4 16.66 -11.19 29.31
N SER A 5 16.10 -12.18 28.61
CA SER A 5 16.07 -12.19 27.15
C SER A 5 15.24 -10.99 26.72
N ASN A 6 15.91 -9.88 26.43
CA ASN A 6 15.32 -8.79 25.67
C ASN A 6 15.14 -9.35 24.25
N SER A 7 14.05 -10.09 24.03
CA SER A 7 13.59 -10.32 22.67
C SER A 7 13.30 -8.93 22.14
N GLU A 8 14.22 -8.38 21.35
CA GLU A 8 13.86 -7.37 20.37
C GLU A 8 12.73 -7.99 19.58
N PHE A 9 11.48 -7.69 19.98
CA PHE A 9 10.33 -7.95 19.16
C PHE A 9 10.60 -7.11 17.91
N GLN A 10 11.22 -7.72 16.90
CA GLN A 10 11.07 -7.21 15.55
C GLN A 10 9.56 -7.17 15.36
N ASP A 11 9.00 -5.97 15.27
CA ASP A 11 7.58 -5.76 14.96
C ASP A 11 7.31 -6.47 13.63
N THR A 12 6.85 -7.71 13.73
CA THR A 12 6.53 -8.60 12.63
C THR A 12 5.06 -8.43 12.37
N TYR A 13 4.73 -8.15 11.13
CA TYR A 13 3.36 -7.96 10.71
C TYR A 13 2.99 -9.12 9.79
N ASP A 14 1.76 -9.57 9.87
CA ASP A 14 1.22 -10.50 8.87
C ASP A 14 0.92 -9.71 7.58
N ILE A 15 0.33 -8.52 7.74
CA ILE A 15 -0.24 -7.73 6.65
C ILE A 15 0.21 -6.27 6.75
N PHE A 16 0.75 -5.74 5.65
CA PHE A 16 0.89 -4.31 5.41
C PHE A 16 -0.32 -3.81 4.62
N LEU A 17 -1.06 -2.83 5.16
CA LEU A 17 -2.25 -2.27 4.53
C LEU A 17 -1.96 -0.86 3.99
N SER A 18 -1.81 -0.75 2.68
CA SER A 18 -1.61 0.52 1.96
C SER A 18 -2.93 1.02 1.38
N PHE A 19 -3.20 2.32 1.52
CA PHE A 19 -4.45 2.93 1.08
C PHE A 19 -4.33 4.45 1.01
N ARG A 20 -5.25 5.08 0.29
CA ARG A 20 -5.42 6.53 0.29
C ARG A 20 -6.30 6.95 1.47
N GLY A 21 -5.71 7.64 2.44
CA GLY A 21 -6.38 8.02 3.66
C GLY A 21 -7.59 8.93 3.46
N LEU A 22 -7.50 9.84 2.48
CA LEU A 22 -8.61 10.72 2.11
C LEU A 22 -9.83 9.96 1.56
N ASP A 23 -9.61 8.83 0.90
CA ASP A 23 -10.68 8.11 0.20
C ASP A 23 -11.36 7.10 1.14
N THR A 24 -10.55 6.30 1.86
CA THR A 24 -11.03 5.06 2.47
C THR A 24 -10.77 4.92 3.97
N ARG A 25 -10.00 5.83 4.61
CA ARG A 25 -9.58 5.66 6.03
C ARG A 25 -10.75 5.33 6.93
N ASN A 26 -11.74 6.22 7.04
CA ASN A 26 -12.84 6.10 7.98
C ASN A 26 -14.05 5.32 7.41
N LYS A 27 -13.80 4.48 6.40
CA LYS A 27 -14.83 3.71 5.68
C LYS A 27 -14.32 2.27 5.52
N PHE A 28 -14.11 1.85 4.28
CA PHE A 28 -13.68 0.50 3.93
C PHE A 28 -12.40 0.06 4.63
N THR A 29 -11.37 0.91 4.69
CA THR A 29 -10.08 0.52 5.27
C THR A 29 -10.16 0.31 6.77
N ASP A 30 -10.92 1.14 7.51
CA ASP A 30 -11.12 0.94 8.96
C ASP A 30 -11.80 -0.41 9.23
N HIS A 31 -12.87 -0.72 8.50
CA HIS A 31 -13.59 -1.99 8.64
C HIS A 31 -12.71 -3.19 8.26
N LEU A 32 -11.93 -3.08 7.19
CA LEU A 32 -10.98 -4.13 6.79
C LEU A 32 -9.92 -4.35 7.87
N TYR A 33 -9.35 -3.27 8.41
CA TYR A 33 -8.35 -3.35 9.48
C TYR A 33 -8.90 -4.02 10.74
N GLU A 34 -10.07 -3.60 11.22
CA GLU A 34 -10.69 -4.21 12.41
C GLU A 34 -11.10 -5.67 12.16
N ALA A 35 -11.53 -6.02 10.94
CA ALA A 35 -11.81 -7.41 10.57
C ALA A 35 -10.55 -8.27 10.60
N LEU A 36 -9.44 -7.83 9.98
CA LEU A 36 -8.16 -8.54 9.99
C LEU A 36 -7.65 -8.77 11.42
N LYS A 37 -7.72 -7.72 12.25
CA LYS A 37 -7.35 -7.80 13.66
C LYS A 37 -8.23 -8.77 14.45
N ARG A 38 -9.54 -8.79 14.19
CA ARG A 38 -10.46 -9.75 14.82
C ARG A 38 -10.15 -11.20 14.43
N GLU A 39 -9.68 -11.44 13.21
CA GLU A 39 -9.21 -12.76 12.77
C GLU A 39 -7.80 -13.10 13.26
N GLY A 40 -7.16 -12.21 14.05
CA GLY A 40 -5.87 -12.46 14.69
C GLY A 40 -4.65 -12.03 13.86
N PHE A 41 -4.83 -11.36 12.71
CA PHE A 41 -3.71 -10.88 11.91
C PHE A 41 -3.10 -9.61 12.50
N GLN A 42 -1.79 -9.63 12.74
CA GLN A 42 -1.00 -8.44 13.07
C GLN A 42 -0.88 -7.57 11.82
N THR A 43 -1.71 -6.53 11.74
CA THR A 43 -1.78 -5.67 10.56
C THR A 43 -1.12 -4.33 10.83
N PHE A 44 -0.16 -3.94 10.00
CA PHE A 44 0.31 -2.57 9.94
C PHE A 44 -0.66 -1.78 9.05
N ARG A 45 -1.44 -0.88 9.65
CA ARG A 45 -2.29 0.04 8.90
C ARG A 45 -1.51 1.31 8.63
N ASP A 46 -1.21 1.56 7.36
CA ASP A 46 -0.52 2.78 6.98
C ASP A 46 -1.31 4.03 7.39
N ASN A 47 -0.64 5.13 7.72
CA ASN A 47 -1.27 6.34 8.22
C ASN A 47 -1.11 7.50 7.21
N GLU A 48 -1.65 7.33 6.01
CA GLU A 48 -1.62 8.32 4.93
C GLU A 48 -2.35 9.62 5.34
N GLY A 49 -1.65 10.76 5.48
CA GLY A 49 -2.24 12.03 5.95
C GLY A 49 -1.33 12.89 6.83
N ILE A 50 -0.14 12.37 7.18
CA ILE A 50 0.93 13.12 7.85
C ILE A 50 2.10 13.19 6.85
N GLU A 51 2.67 14.37 6.62
CA GLU A 51 3.92 14.50 5.88
C GLU A 51 4.98 13.62 6.55
N ARG A 52 5.47 12.61 5.82
CA ARG A 52 6.42 11.65 6.40
C ARG A 52 7.81 12.26 6.46
N GLY A 53 8.25 12.59 7.68
CA GLY A 53 9.68 12.76 7.96
C GLY A 53 10.47 11.47 7.69
N GLU A 54 11.79 11.57 7.60
CA GLU A 54 12.68 10.44 7.26
C GLU A 54 12.50 9.23 8.19
N ASN A 55 12.29 9.47 9.49
CA ASN A 55 12.03 8.40 10.46
C ASN A 55 10.77 7.60 10.11
N ILE A 56 9.69 8.27 9.69
CA ILE A 56 8.42 7.61 9.33
C ILE A 56 8.58 6.80 8.04
N LYS A 57 9.38 7.27 7.08
CA LYS A 57 9.74 6.48 5.89
C LYS A 57 10.49 5.20 6.27
N SER A 58 11.39 5.27 7.26
CA SER A 58 12.15 4.11 7.73
C SER A 58 11.26 3.07 8.42
N GLU A 59 10.28 3.50 9.21
CA GLU A 59 9.32 2.61 9.89
C GLU A 59 8.40 1.92 8.88
N LEU A 60 7.94 2.66 7.87
CA LEU A 60 7.14 2.11 6.79
C LEU A 60 7.90 1.03 6.01
N GLN A 61 9.15 1.30 5.63
CA GLN A 61 9.98 0.31 4.94
C GLN A 61 10.21 -0.94 5.79
N LYS A 62 10.43 -0.78 7.10
CA LYS A 62 10.53 -1.91 8.05
C LYS A 62 9.23 -2.69 8.12
N ALA A 63 8.08 -2.01 8.19
CA ALA A 63 6.78 -2.66 8.23
C ALA A 63 6.52 -3.48 6.95
N ILE A 64 6.81 -2.92 5.77
CA ILE A 64 6.74 -3.66 4.49
C ILE A 64 7.66 -4.88 4.52
N TRP A 65 8.91 -4.70 4.98
CA TRP A 65 9.92 -5.76 5.00
C TRP A 65 9.56 -6.91 5.95
N ASN A 66 8.99 -6.56 7.10
CA ASN A 66 8.57 -7.48 8.14
C ASN A 66 7.17 -8.05 7.90
N SER A 67 6.51 -7.68 6.80
CA SER A 67 5.21 -8.21 6.40
C SER A 67 5.34 -9.43 5.48
N SER A 68 4.40 -10.37 5.65
CA SER A 68 4.28 -11.53 4.74
C SER A 68 3.36 -11.24 3.55
N MET A 69 2.43 -10.29 3.71
CA MET A 69 1.50 -9.85 2.67
C MET A 69 1.37 -8.33 2.67
N SER A 70 1.16 -7.74 1.49
CA SER A 70 0.68 -6.37 1.33
C SER A 70 -0.71 -6.37 0.69
N VAL A 71 -1.68 -5.77 1.38
CA VAL A 71 -3.00 -5.46 0.82
C VAL A 71 -3.00 -4.01 0.38
N ILE A 72 -3.31 -3.76 -0.89
CA ILE A 72 -3.25 -2.42 -1.49
C ILE A 72 -4.67 -2.01 -1.89
N VAL A 73 -5.26 -1.09 -1.14
CA VAL A 73 -6.60 -0.56 -1.42
C VAL A 73 -6.46 0.61 -2.41
N LEU A 74 -6.61 0.28 -3.69
CA LEU A 74 -6.61 1.22 -4.80
C LEU A 74 -7.97 1.91 -4.87
N SER A 75 -7.98 3.23 -4.74
CA SER A 75 -9.16 4.09 -4.77
C SER A 75 -9.01 5.20 -5.81
N GLU A 76 -10.07 5.99 -6.02
CA GLU A 76 -10.12 7.01 -7.08
C GLU A 76 -8.96 8.00 -7.05
N THR A 77 -8.48 8.44 -5.88
CA THR A 77 -7.39 9.42 -5.76
C THR A 77 -6.08 8.81 -5.27
N TYR A 78 -5.95 7.48 -5.27
CA TYR A 78 -4.73 6.80 -4.82
C TYR A 78 -3.48 7.30 -5.57
N ALA A 79 -3.55 7.38 -6.90
CA ALA A 79 -2.45 7.81 -7.74
C ALA A 79 -2.08 9.30 -7.61
N THR A 80 -2.83 10.10 -6.85
CA THR A 80 -2.50 11.52 -6.61
C THR A 80 -1.59 11.70 -5.38
N SER A 81 -1.36 10.66 -4.57
CA SER A 81 -0.51 10.73 -3.38
C SER A 81 0.87 10.14 -3.67
N LYS A 82 1.92 10.98 -3.64
CA LYS A 82 3.30 10.52 -3.76
C LYS A 82 3.67 9.46 -2.71
N SER A 83 3.10 9.55 -1.51
CA SER A 83 3.33 8.55 -0.47
C SER A 83 2.81 7.18 -0.88
N CYS A 84 1.57 7.11 -1.36
CA CYS A 84 0.97 5.88 -1.88
C CYS A 84 1.74 5.30 -3.07
N LEU A 85 2.30 6.16 -3.93
CA LEU A 85 3.12 5.76 -5.07
C LEU A 85 4.51 5.25 -4.66
N PHE A 86 5.12 5.89 -3.66
CA PHE A 86 6.36 5.41 -3.07
C PHE A 86 6.16 4.06 -2.36
N GLU A 87 5.06 3.88 -1.64
CA GLU A 87 4.67 2.62 -1.01
C GLU A 87 4.55 1.48 -2.03
N ILE A 88 3.76 1.69 -3.10
CA ILE A 88 3.53 0.62 -4.09
C ILE A 88 4.82 0.22 -4.81
N GLN A 89 5.69 1.19 -5.12
CA GLN A 89 7.01 0.90 -5.67
C GLN A 89 7.87 0.12 -4.67
N THR A 90 7.92 0.55 -3.41
CA THR A 90 8.68 -0.12 -2.34
C THR A 90 8.22 -1.56 -2.12
N ILE A 91 6.90 -1.82 -2.13
CA ILE A 91 6.32 -3.15 -2.01
C ILE A 91 6.79 -4.06 -3.16
N LEU A 92 6.78 -3.57 -4.40
CA LEU A 92 7.24 -4.35 -5.55
C LEU A 92 8.75 -4.61 -5.50
N GLU A 93 9.55 -3.63 -5.11
CA GLU A 93 10.98 -3.80 -4.90
C GLU A 93 11.28 -4.81 -3.78
N HIS A 94 10.49 -4.81 -2.72
CA HIS A 94 10.58 -5.81 -1.66
C HIS A 94 10.24 -7.21 -2.18
N ARG A 95 9.15 -7.37 -2.92
CA ARG A 95 8.75 -8.66 -3.50
C ARG A 95 9.82 -9.25 -4.44
N LYS A 96 10.58 -8.42 -5.16
CA LYS A 96 11.73 -8.89 -5.96
C LYS A 96 12.82 -9.57 -5.11
N LYS A 97 12.97 -9.15 -3.85
CA LYS A 97 13.94 -9.72 -2.89
C LYS A 97 13.34 -10.85 -2.04
N LYS A 98 12.02 -10.84 -1.83
CA LYS A 98 11.25 -11.83 -1.07
C LYS A 98 10.07 -12.35 -1.91
N PRO A 99 10.31 -13.34 -2.80
CA PRO A 99 9.31 -13.78 -3.78
C PRO A 99 8.04 -14.39 -3.18
N ASP A 100 8.10 -14.85 -1.93
CA ASP A 100 7.00 -15.35 -1.11
C ASP A 100 6.11 -14.24 -0.55
N HIS A 101 6.51 -12.97 -0.64
CA HIS A 101 5.67 -11.85 -0.25
C HIS A 101 4.46 -11.72 -1.18
N ILE A 102 3.26 -11.83 -0.61
CA ILE A 102 2.00 -11.78 -1.36
C ILE A 102 1.56 -10.34 -1.55
N ILE A 103 1.20 -9.94 -2.77
CA ILE A 103 0.56 -8.65 -3.04
C ILE A 103 -0.89 -8.90 -3.44
N PHE A 104 -1.82 -8.29 -2.71
CA PHE A 104 -3.25 -8.43 -2.94
C PHE A 104 -3.90 -7.07 -3.20
N PRO A 105 -4.14 -6.69 -4.47
CA PRO A 105 -4.84 -5.46 -4.79
C PRO A 105 -6.34 -5.57 -4.53
N VAL A 106 -6.89 -4.52 -3.92
CA VAL A 106 -8.33 -4.29 -3.75
C VAL A 106 -8.69 -3.01 -4.49
N PHE A 107 -9.51 -3.11 -5.52
CA PHE A 107 -10.01 -1.98 -6.29
C PHE A 107 -11.30 -1.48 -5.65
N TYR A 108 -11.19 -0.45 -4.82
CA TYR A 108 -12.30 0.14 -4.07
C TYR A 108 -12.99 1.24 -4.87
N GLU A 109 -14.23 0.98 -5.28
CA GLU A 109 -15.11 1.88 -6.05
C GLU A 109 -14.44 2.44 -7.32
N VAL A 110 -13.49 1.69 -7.87
CA VAL A 110 -12.70 2.07 -9.03
C VAL A 110 -12.49 0.88 -9.95
N ASP A 111 -12.59 1.12 -11.25
CA ASP A 111 -12.27 0.11 -12.26
C ASP A 111 -10.73 -0.06 -12.38
N PRO A 112 -10.20 -1.29 -12.46
CA PRO A 112 -8.76 -1.52 -12.67
C PRO A 112 -8.21 -0.80 -13.92
N GLY A 113 -9.00 -0.67 -14.98
CA GLY A 113 -8.66 0.10 -16.18
C GLY A 113 -8.48 1.59 -15.92
N LYS A 114 -9.30 2.18 -15.03
CA LYS A 114 -9.13 3.59 -14.59
C LYS A 114 -7.81 3.78 -13.85
N ILE A 115 -7.40 2.84 -12.99
CA ILE A 115 -6.07 2.88 -12.34
C ILE A 115 -4.94 2.82 -13.38
N LYS A 116 -5.06 1.95 -14.40
CA LYS A 116 -4.07 1.87 -15.49
C LYS A 116 -4.01 3.15 -16.31
N GLU A 117 -5.14 3.82 -16.51
CA GLU A 117 -5.21 5.11 -17.20
C GLU A 117 -4.53 6.21 -16.37
N GLN A 118 -4.82 6.29 -15.07
CA GLN A 118 -4.15 7.20 -14.14
C GLN A 118 -2.64 6.99 -14.15
N ALA A 119 -2.18 5.74 -14.14
CA ALA A 119 -0.76 5.43 -14.22
C ALA A 119 -0.11 5.94 -15.52
N LYS A 120 -0.82 5.96 -16.66
CA LYS A 120 -0.31 6.51 -17.93
C LYS A 120 -0.25 8.03 -17.95
N LYS A 121 -1.12 8.69 -17.18
CA LYS A 121 -1.26 10.15 -17.11
C LYS A 121 -0.63 10.74 -15.84
N LEU A 122 0.20 9.96 -15.15
CA LEU A 122 0.83 10.38 -13.91
C LEU A 122 1.75 11.58 -14.18
N ASP A 123 1.48 12.69 -13.51
CA ASP A 123 2.27 13.91 -13.61
C ASP A 123 2.21 14.67 -12.28
N PHE A 124 3.38 14.98 -11.73
CA PHE A 124 3.51 15.77 -10.50
C PHE A 124 4.17 17.12 -10.76
N GLY A 125 4.68 17.39 -11.97
CA GLY A 125 5.55 18.52 -12.28
C GLY A 125 6.97 18.34 -11.74
N GLU A 126 7.95 18.93 -12.45
CA GLU A 126 9.38 18.77 -12.19
C GLU A 126 9.84 19.29 -10.82
N GLU A 127 9.14 20.29 -10.25
CA GLU A 127 9.45 20.80 -8.91
C GLU A 127 9.11 19.81 -7.78
N LYS A 128 8.30 18.79 -8.10
CA LYS A 128 7.69 17.89 -7.13
C LYS A 128 8.27 16.48 -7.24
N ALA A 129 8.57 15.99 -8.43
CA ALA A 129 9.16 14.67 -8.62
C ALA A 129 10.02 14.66 -9.88
N THR A 130 11.07 13.84 -9.90
CA THR A 130 11.86 13.64 -11.12
C THR A 130 11.10 12.80 -12.14
N VAL A 131 11.51 12.87 -13.40
CA VAL A 131 10.93 12.04 -14.47
C VAL A 131 11.09 10.56 -14.15
N GLU A 132 12.26 10.15 -13.62
CA GLU A 132 12.53 8.76 -13.25
C GLU A 132 11.63 8.27 -12.11
N GLU A 133 11.35 9.12 -11.11
CA GLU A 133 10.41 8.78 -10.03
C GLU A 133 9.00 8.55 -10.59
N VAL A 134 8.52 9.45 -11.46
CA VAL A 134 7.20 9.36 -12.09
C VAL A 134 7.10 8.11 -12.97
N GLU A 135 8.14 7.77 -13.73
CA GLU A 135 8.19 6.55 -14.54
C GLU A 135 8.17 5.28 -13.67
N GLY A 136 8.93 5.27 -12.57
CA GLY A 136 8.92 4.17 -11.59
C GLY A 136 7.55 3.95 -10.97
N TRP A 137 6.90 5.03 -10.52
CA TRP A 137 5.55 5.00 -9.96
C TRP A 137 4.50 4.56 -11.00
N SER A 138 4.62 5.04 -12.23
CA SER A 138 3.76 4.64 -13.35
C SER A 138 3.87 3.15 -13.64
N ALA A 139 5.09 2.61 -13.67
CA ALA A 139 5.33 1.18 -13.87
C ALA A 139 4.76 0.36 -12.71
N ALA A 140 5.00 0.78 -11.47
CA ALA A 140 4.52 0.10 -10.26
C ALA A 140 2.99 0.01 -10.22
N LEU A 141 2.29 1.13 -10.46
CA LEU A 141 0.83 1.15 -10.54
C LEU A 141 0.29 0.22 -11.63
N LYS A 142 0.89 0.24 -12.83
CA LYS A 142 0.48 -0.64 -13.93
C LYS A 142 0.66 -2.11 -13.56
N GLU A 143 1.77 -2.46 -12.92
CA GLU A 143 2.05 -3.83 -12.51
C GLU A 143 0.99 -4.34 -11.52
N VAL A 144 0.75 -3.59 -10.44
CA VAL A 144 -0.26 -3.98 -9.43
C VAL A 144 -1.67 -4.00 -10.02
N ALA A 145 -2.04 -3.02 -10.86
CA ALA A 145 -3.35 -3.00 -11.50
C ALA A 145 -3.56 -4.14 -12.53
N ASN A 146 -2.51 -4.86 -12.92
CA ASN A 146 -2.60 -6.06 -13.75
C ASN A 146 -2.63 -7.36 -12.93
N MET A 147 -2.42 -7.31 -11.62
CA MET A 147 -2.52 -8.50 -10.77
C MET A 147 -3.97 -8.88 -10.51
N ALA A 148 -4.21 -10.17 -10.28
CA ALA A 148 -5.51 -10.64 -9.80
C ALA A 148 -5.80 -10.04 -8.41
N GLY A 149 -7.02 -9.58 -8.21
CA GLY A 149 -7.44 -8.89 -6.99
C GLY A 149 -8.95 -8.89 -6.84
N MET A 150 -9.44 -8.09 -5.90
CA MET A 150 -10.87 -7.94 -5.63
C MET A 150 -11.38 -6.57 -6.07
N VAL A 151 -12.51 -6.52 -6.77
CA VAL A 151 -13.22 -5.27 -7.05
C VAL A 151 -14.33 -5.11 -6.02
N SER A 152 -14.30 -4.02 -5.25
CA SER A 152 -15.26 -3.72 -4.20
C SER A 152 -15.96 -2.41 -4.54
N GLY A 153 -17.19 -2.49 -5.06
CA GLY A 153 -18.02 -1.34 -5.38
C GLY A 153 -19.41 -1.79 -5.85
N ASN A 154 -20.37 -0.86 -5.91
CA ASN A 154 -21.70 -1.18 -6.44
C ASN A 154 -21.58 -1.57 -7.92
N GLN A 155 -21.88 -2.83 -8.24
CA GLN A 155 -22.17 -3.22 -9.61
C GLN A 155 -23.48 -2.55 -10.01
N SER A 156 -23.41 -1.41 -10.68
CA SER A 156 -24.52 -0.98 -11.53
C SER A 156 -24.57 -1.94 -12.72
N ASN A 157 -25.24 -3.07 -12.52
CA ASN A 157 -25.74 -3.89 -13.61
C ASN A 157 -26.74 -3.02 -14.38
N GLY A 158 -26.30 -2.50 -15.53
CA GLY A 158 -27.20 -1.98 -16.56
C GLY A 158 -27.89 -3.11 -17.31
#